data_AF-A0A8I2ZX55-F1
#
_entry.id   AF-A0A8I2ZX55-F1
#
_cell.length_a   1.000
_cell.length_b   1.000
_cell.length_c   1.000
_cell.angle_alpha   90.00
_cell.angle_beta   90.00
_cell.angle_gamma   90.00
#
_symmetry.space_group_name_H-M   'P 1'
#
loop_
_entity.id
_entity.type
_entity.pdbx_description
1 polymer ?
#
loop_
_entity_poly.entity_id
_entity_poly.type
_entity_poly.pdbx_seq_one_letter_code
_entity_poly.pdbx_strand_id
1 'polypeptide(L)'
;MFMDSVSLDIRARAEDVQRYLKGNMAHMPACVNRSPDLQAEITTKIVEAVDGMFLLAPLHLDSLKGKRSPKAVRSALSVLHAGSQAYDLA
;
A
#
# COMPACT_ATOMS: atom_id res chain seq x y z
N MET A 1 28.37 -2.54 17.00
CA MET A 1 27.02 -3.00 17.31
C MET A 1 26.52 -2.13 18.46
N PHE A 2 25.50 -1.30 18.26
CA PHE A 2 24.99 -0.42 19.32
C PHE A 2 24.07 -1.24 20.22
N MET A 3 24.64 -1.93 21.22
CA MET A 3 23.88 -2.85 22.08
C MET A 3 23.21 -2.16 23.27
N ASP A 4 23.61 -0.92 23.59
CA ASP A 4 23.08 -0.11 24.71
C ASP A 4 22.37 1.18 24.26
N SER A 5 22.00 1.30 22.99
CA SER A 5 21.26 2.47 22.49
C SER A 5 19.75 2.27 22.60
N VAL A 6 19.02 3.31 22.99
CA VAL A 6 17.55 3.34 22.94
C VAL A 6 17.08 3.17 21.49
N SER A 7 16.38 2.07 21.20
CA SER A 7 15.70 1.86 19.93
C SER A 7 14.27 2.38 20.02
N LEU A 8 13.88 3.25 19.10
CA LEU A 8 12.50 3.72 18.97
C LEU A 8 11.94 3.24 17.63
N ASP A 9 10.88 2.43 17.67
CA ASP A 9 10.17 2.01 16.46
C ASP A 9 9.31 3.16 15.93
N ILE A 10 9.51 3.52 14.67
CA ILE A 10 8.75 4.58 13.99
C ILE A 10 7.69 3.91 13.14
N ARG A 11 6.43 4.02 13.59
CA ARG A 11 5.28 3.45 12.90
C ARG A 11 4.42 4.54 12.29
N ALA A 12 4.02 4.35 11.04
CA ALA A 12 3.03 5.19 10.38
C ALA A 12 1.64 4.91 10.91
N ARG A 13 0.86 5.98 11.08
CA ARG A 13 -0.55 5.87 11.43
C ARG A 13 -1.36 5.50 10.19
N ALA A 14 -2.44 4.76 10.39
CA ALA A 14 -3.31 4.35 9.30
C ALA A 14 -3.87 5.57 8.54
N GLU A 15 -4.17 6.67 9.24
CA GLU A 15 -4.71 7.89 8.63
C GLU A 15 -3.70 8.57 7.70
N ASP A 16 -2.41 8.51 8.03
CA ASP A 16 -1.35 9.10 7.21
C ASP A 16 -1.17 8.30 5.92
N VAL A 17 -1.23 6.97 6.00
CA VAL A 17 -1.23 6.08 4.82
C VAL A 17 -2.47 6.33 3.97
N GLN A 18 -3.66 6.44 4.57
CA GLN A 18 -4.90 6.74 3.83
C GLN A 18 -4.84 8.07 3.09
N ARG A 19 -4.30 9.13 3.72
CA ARG A 19 -4.14 10.44 3.07
C ARG A 19 -3.20 10.35 1.88
N TYR A 20 -2.07 9.66 2.04
CA TYR A 20 -1.13 9.42 0.94
C TYR A 20 -1.80 8.69 -0.24
N LEU A 21 -2.52 7.61 0.04
CA LEU A 21 -3.19 6.81 -0.99
C LEU A 21 -4.24 7.64 -1.74
N LYS A 22 -5.10 8.37 -1.02
CA LYS A 22 -6.12 9.25 -1.63
C LYS A 22 -5.48 10.31 -2.52
N GLY A 23 -4.39 10.93 -2.09
CA GLY A 23 -3.65 11.93 -2.89
C GLY A 23 -3.12 11.35 -4.20
N ASN A 24 -2.73 10.08 -4.21
CA ASN A 24 -2.17 9.43 -5.38
C ASN A 24 -3.18 8.67 -6.27
N MET A 25 -4.44 8.55 -5.87
CA MET A 25 -5.48 7.91 -6.70
C MET A 25 -5.68 8.64 -8.03
N ALA A 26 -5.45 9.95 -8.09
CA ALA A 26 -5.55 10.73 -9.31
C ALA A 26 -4.56 10.28 -10.40
N HIS A 27 -3.43 9.70 -10.01
CA HIS A 27 -2.39 9.19 -10.91
C HIS A 27 -2.62 7.73 -11.34
N MET A 28 -3.69 7.09 -10.86
CA MET A 28 -4.02 5.71 -11.19
C MET A 28 -4.73 5.59 -12.54
N PRO A 29 -4.74 4.40 -13.15
CA PRO A 29 -5.46 4.16 -14.40
C PRO A 29 -6.95 4.52 -14.28
N ALA A 30 -7.57 4.86 -15.41
CA ALA A 30 -8.98 5.29 -15.46
C ALA A 30 -9.96 4.27 -14.84
N CYS A 31 -9.63 2.98 -14.83
CA CYS A 31 -10.45 1.95 -14.19
C CYS A 31 -10.53 2.11 -12.65
N VAL A 32 -9.48 2.65 -12.03
CA VAL A 32 -9.43 2.96 -10.59
C VAL A 32 -10.00 4.35 -10.35
N ASN A 33 -9.57 5.35 -11.13
CA ASN A 33 -9.98 6.74 -10.92
C ASN A 33 -11.51 6.92 -11.09
N ARG A 34 -12.15 6.15 -11.98
CA ARG A 34 -13.62 6.20 -12.20
C ARG A 34 -14.44 5.38 -11.22
N SER A 35 -13.81 4.58 -10.34
CA SER A 35 -14.52 3.69 -9.42
C SER A 35 -14.17 4.04 -7.97
N PRO A 36 -15.05 4.77 -7.26
CA PRO A 36 -14.83 5.09 -5.84
C PRO A 36 -14.77 3.82 -4.98
N ASP A 37 -15.55 2.79 -5.31
CA ASP A 37 -15.52 1.50 -4.62
C ASP A 37 -14.15 0.83 -4.75
N LEU A 38 -13.55 0.85 -5.95
CA LEU A 38 -12.23 0.27 -6.16
C LEU A 38 -11.13 1.08 -5.44
N GLN A 39 -11.26 2.40 -5.37
CA GLN A 39 -10.34 3.24 -4.58
C GLN A 39 -10.43 2.94 -3.09
N ALA A 40 -11.64 2.74 -2.56
CA ALA A 40 -11.85 2.34 -1.18
C ALA A 40 -11.23 0.96 -0.91
N GLU A 41 -11.45 -0.01 -1.81
CA GLU A 41 -10.89 -1.37 -1.72
C GLU A 41 -9.35 -1.35 -1.70
N ILE A 42 -8.72 -0.60 -2.62
CA ILE A 42 -7.26 -0.41 -2.65
C ILE A 42 -6.77 0.22 -1.35
N THR A 43 -7.44 1.28 -0.89
CA THR A 43 -7.04 2.01 0.32
C THR A 43 -7.05 1.09 1.53
N THR A 44 -8.15 0.37 1.75
CA THR A 44 -8.30 -0.56 2.86
C THR A 44 -7.25 -1.66 2.80
N LYS A 45 -7.07 -2.31 1.65
CA LYS A 45 -6.14 -3.43 1.50
C LYS A 45 -4.68 -3.02 1.68
N ILE A 46 -4.28 -1.86 1.18
CA ILE A 46 -2.91 -1.38 1.38
C ILE A 46 -2.68 -0.97 2.83
N VAL A 47 -3.62 -0.27 3.48
CA VAL A 47 -3.48 0.11 4.90
C VAL A 47 -3.33 -1.13 5.78
N GLU A 48 -4.11 -2.19 5.51
CA GLU A 48 -3.98 -3.49 6.18
C GLU A 48 -2.62 -4.14 5.93
N ALA A 49 -2.14 -4.16 4.68
CA ALA A 49 -0.88 -4.83 4.31
C ALA A 49 0.37 -4.13 4.88
N VAL A 50 0.33 -2.80 5.01
CA VAL A 50 1.48 -1.98 5.37
C VAL A 50 1.89 -2.13 6.86
N ASP A 51 0.94 -2.43 7.75
CA ASP A 51 1.14 -2.62 9.20
C ASP A 51 2.16 -1.64 9.85
N GLY A 52 1.98 -0.34 9.56
CA GLY A 52 2.83 0.72 10.13
C GLY A 52 4.15 1.00 9.38
N MET A 53 4.52 0.24 8.36
CA MET A 53 5.70 0.51 7.51
C MET A 53 5.38 1.42 6.32
N PHE A 54 5.33 2.74 6.51
CA PHE A 54 4.89 3.71 5.48
C PHE A 54 5.41 3.44 4.06
N LEU A 55 6.68 3.04 3.92
CA LEU A 55 7.34 2.77 2.63
C LEU A 55 6.63 1.71 1.77
N LEU A 56 5.93 0.76 2.39
CA LEU A 56 5.17 -0.27 1.67
C LEU A 56 3.98 0.33 0.90
N ALA A 57 3.41 1.45 1.35
CA ALA A 57 2.27 2.08 0.69
C ALA A 57 2.59 2.56 -0.75
N PRO A 58 3.66 3.35 -1.01
CA PRO A 58 4.09 3.67 -2.37
C PRO A 58 4.37 2.44 -3.23
N LEU A 59 5.08 1.44 -2.68
CA LEU A 59 5.49 0.24 -3.43
C LEU A 59 4.28 -0.58 -3.89
N HIS A 60 3.33 -0.80 -2.99
CA HIS A 60 2.09 -1.48 -3.33
C HIS A 60 1.29 -0.67 -4.35
N LEU A 61 1.19 0.65 -4.21
CA LEU A 61 0.46 1.48 -5.16
C LEU A 61 1.10 1.48 -6.55
N ASP A 62 2.43 1.54 -6.63
CA ASP A 62 3.18 1.49 -7.90
C ASP A 62 2.99 0.15 -8.61
N SER A 63 2.93 -0.96 -7.86
CA SER A 63 2.64 -2.28 -8.43
C SER A 63 1.26 -2.36 -9.13
N LEU A 64 0.32 -1.50 -8.73
CA LEU A 64 -1.04 -1.44 -9.28
C LEU A 64 -1.14 -0.53 -10.51
N LYS A 65 -0.20 0.40 -10.74
CA LYS A 65 -0.24 1.33 -11.89
C LYS A 65 -0.28 0.60 -13.25
N GLY A 66 0.31 -0.59 -13.33
CA GLY A 66 0.28 -1.43 -14.54
C GLY A 66 -1.05 -2.14 -14.81
N LYS A 67 -2.00 -2.14 -13.86
CA LYS A 67 -3.23 -2.93 -13.94
C LYS A 67 -4.36 -2.10 -14.57
N ARG A 68 -4.74 -2.42 -15.81
CA ARG A 68 -5.72 -1.65 -16.60
C ARG A 68 -7.18 -2.08 -16.44
N SER A 69 -7.47 -3.11 -15.64
CA SER A 69 -8.84 -3.57 -15.40
C SER A 69 -9.10 -3.75 -13.90
N PRO A 70 -10.34 -3.53 -13.43
CA PRO A 70 -10.70 -3.75 -12.02
C PRO A 70 -10.36 -5.17 -11.55
N LYS A 71 -10.58 -6.16 -12.40
CA LYS A 71 -10.24 -7.56 -12.11
C LYS A 71 -8.75 -7.77 -11.91
N ALA A 72 -7.90 -7.16 -12.74
CA ALA A 72 -6.45 -7.24 -12.60
C ALA A 72 -5.95 -6.50 -11.35
N VAL A 73 -6.59 -5.40 -10.98
CA VAL A 73 -6.32 -4.68 -9.73
C VAL A 73 -6.66 -5.57 -8.54
N ARG A 74 -7.88 -6.12 -8.46
CA ARG A 74 -8.29 -7.01 -7.36
C ARG A 74 -7.42 -8.25 -7.23
N SER A 75 -7.05 -8.85 -8.36
CA SER A 75 -6.13 -9.99 -8.38
C SER A 75 -4.72 -9.62 -7.88
N ALA A 76 -4.28 -8.38 -8.06
CA ALA A 76 -3.02 -7.92 -7.49
C ALA A 76 -3.17 -7.60 -6.00
N LEU A 77 -4.30 -7.03 -5.59
CA LEU A 77 -4.63 -6.77 -4.19
C LEU A 77 -4.68 -8.06 -3.35
N SER A 78 -5.16 -9.17 -3.91
CA SER A 78 -5.23 -10.46 -3.21
C SER A 78 -3.87 -11.12 -2.97
N VAL A 79 -2.83 -10.69 -3.69
CA VAL A 79 -1.46 -11.22 -3.58
C VAL A 79 -0.54 -10.16 -2.95
N LEU A 80 -1.10 -9.10 -2.37
CA LEU A 80 -0.31 -8.17 -1.57
C LEU A 80 0.25 -8.93 -0.39
N HIS A 81 1.56 -9.13 -0.40
CA HIS A 81 2.27 -9.59 0.78
C HIS A 81 2.08 -8.50 1.84
N ALA A 82 1.55 -8.90 3.00
CA ALA A 82 1.62 -8.06 4.19
C ALA A 82 3.11 -7.82 4.54
N GLY A 83 3.37 -6.84 5.39
CA GLY A 83 4.70 -6.58 5.94
C GLY A 83 5.46 -7.84 6.42
N SER A 84 6.73 -7.67 6.76
CA SER A 84 7.76 -8.72 6.98
C SER A 84 8.02 -9.64 5.77
N GLN A 85 6.99 -10.21 5.11
CA GLN A 85 7.15 -11.09 3.94
C GLN A 85 7.52 -10.35 2.64
N ALA A 86 7.25 -9.04 2.56
CA ALA A 86 7.60 -8.24 1.38
C ALA A 86 9.13 -8.11 1.15
N TYR A 87 9.95 -8.34 2.20
CA TYR A 87 11.41 -8.27 2.12
C TYR A 87 12.08 -9.64 1.86
N ASP A 88 11.35 -10.76 1.99
CA ASP A 88 11.91 -12.13 1.85
C ASP A 88 12.07 -12.59 0.38
N LEU A 89 11.82 -11.70 -0.59
CA LEU A 89 11.89 -11.97 -2.04
C LEU A 89 13.08 -11.28 -2.75
N ALA A 90 14.06 -10.75 -2.00
CA ALA A 90 15.26 -10.10 -2.54
C ALA A 90 16.51 -10.99 -2.47
#